data_AF-A0A970WLZ3-F1
#
_entry.id   AF-A0A970WLZ3-F1
#
_cell.length_a   1.000
_cell.length_b   1.000
_cell.length_c   1.000
_cell.angle_alpha   90.00
_cell.angle_beta   90.00
_cell.angle_gamma   90.00
#
_symmetry.space_group_name_H-M   'P 1'
#
loop_
_entity.id
_entity.type
_entity.pdbx_description
1 polymer ?
#
loop_
_entity_poly.entity_id
_entity_poly.type
_entity_poly.pdbx_seq_one_letter_code
_entity_poly.pdbx_strand_id
1 'polypeptide(L)'
;MFQLTAPLEPAFLPVVFAQGLVATLFFGWLPLYLPEVFPTAVRATGSGLAMNTGRFATAVGVLVAGAIFSVLGGSYPMVGSFGALIYALGMIAVWWAPETDKRTLED
;
A
#
# COMPACT_ATOMS: atom_id res chain seq x y z
N MET A 1 8.64 13.14 6.78
CA MET A 1 7.90 12.68 7.98
C MET A 1 8.84 11.98 8.95
N PHE A 2 9.38 10.80 8.62
CA PHE A 2 10.21 10.00 9.54
C PHE A 2 11.48 10.68 10.09
N GLN A 3 12.08 11.62 9.35
CA GLN A 3 13.27 12.38 9.77
C GLN A 3 12.94 13.73 10.46
N LEU A 4 11.68 14.17 10.40
CA LEU A 4 11.26 15.51 10.82
C LEU A 4 10.40 15.51 12.09
N THR A 5 9.86 14.37 12.48
CA THR A 5 9.04 14.22 13.68
C THR A 5 9.59 13.10 14.54
N ALA A 6 10.00 13.42 15.77
CA ALA A 6 10.46 12.46 16.75
C ALA A 6 9.29 11.99 17.63
N PRO A 7 9.34 10.74 18.14
CA PRO A 7 8.47 10.33 19.23
C PRO A 7 8.60 11.32 20.41
N LEU A 8 7.48 11.66 21.06
CA LEU A 8 7.35 12.62 22.18
C LEU A 8 7.24 14.13 21.82
N GLU A 9 7.36 14.51 20.55
CA GLU A 9 7.05 15.88 20.10
C GLU A 9 5.52 16.10 19.97
N PRO A 10 4.96 17.27 20.31
CA PRO A 10 3.51 17.54 20.21
C PRO A 10 2.97 17.37 18.79
N ALA A 11 3.82 17.63 17.78
CA ALA A 11 3.48 17.51 16.37
C ALA A 11 3.42 16.06 15.87
N PHE A 12 3.93 15.08 16.62
CA PHE A 12 3.98 13.68 16.19
C PHE A 12 2.59 13.06 16.05
N LEU A 13 1.73 13.22 17.04
CA LEU A 13 0.37 12.66 17.05
C LEU A 13 -0.52 13.14 15.89
N PRO A 14 -0.65 14.44 15.61
CA PRO A 14 -1.46 14.90 14.48
C PRO A 14 -0.90 14.44 13.13
N VAL A 15 0.42 14.36 13.00
CA VAL A 15 1.08 13.88 11.77
C VAL A 15 0.82 12.39 11.53
N VAL A 16 0.92 11.55 12.57
CA VAL A 16 0.58 10.13 12.49
C VAL A 16 -0.93 9.92 12.23
N PHE A 17 -1.79 10.74 12.85
CA PHE A 17 -3.22 10.70 12.59
C PHE A 17 -3.55 11.01 11.12
N ALA A 18 -2.99 12.10 10.58
CA ALA A 18 -3.18 12.46 9.18
C ALA A 18 -2.66 11.36 8.24
N GLN A 19 -1.50 10.76 8.55
CA GLN A 19 -0.97 9.63 7.80
C GLN A 19 -1.93 8.42 7.82
N GLY A 20 -2.46 8.05 8.99
CA GLY A 20 -3.41 6.95 9.12
C GLY A 20 -4.71 7.20 8.35
N LEU A 21 -5.22 8.43 8.40
CA LEU A 21 -6.40 8.85 7.66
C LEU A 21 -6.19 8.75 6.15
N VAL A 22 -5.09 9.32 5.62
CA VAL A 22 -4.77 9.26 4.19
C VAL A 22 -4.56 7.82 3.73
N ALA A 23 -3.82 7.01 4.49
CA ALA A 23 -3.59 5.61 4.16
C ALA A 23 -4.91 4.82 4.10
N THR A 24 -5.80 5.03 5.07
CA THR A 24 -7.09 4.32 5.12
C THR A 24 -7.99 4.71 3.96
N LEU A 25 -8.07 6.00 3.62
CA LEU A 25 -8.82 6.47 2.45
C LEU A 25 -8.27 5.87 1.15
N PHE A 26 -6.95 5.80 1.02
CA PHE A 26 -6.30 5.20 -0.13
C PHE A 26 -6.53 3.68 -0.24
N PHE A 27 -6.72 2.95 0.87
CA PHE A 27 -7.03 1.53 0.77
C PHE A 27 -8.48 1.23 0.35
N GLY A 28 -9.38 2.22 0.46
CA GLY A 28 -10.82 2.02 0.20
C GLY A 28 -11.21 1.81 -1.27
N TRP A 29 -10.43 2.33 -2.23
CA TRP A 29 -10.78 2.22 -3.65
C TRP A 29 -10.49 0.84 -4.24
N LEU A 30 -9.45 0.15 -3.75
CA LEU A 30 -8.99 -1.11 -4.31
C LEU A 30 -10.08 -2.21 -4.27
N PRO A 31 -10.79 -2.46 -3.15
CA PRO A 31 -11.92 -3.40 -3.12
C PRO A 31 -13.07 -3.06 -4.07
N LEU A 32 -13.24 -1.79 -4.44
CA LEU A 32 -14.28 -1.34 -5.38
C LEU A 32 -13.84 -1.52 -6.83
N TYR A 33 -12.56 -1.25 -7.12
CA TYR A 33 -12.00 -1.39 -8.47
C TYR A 33 -11.83 -2.85 -8.91
N LEU A 34 -11.38 -3.74 -8.02
CA LEU A 34 -11.19 -5.16 -8.36
C LEU A 34 -12.42 -5.82 -9.01
N PRO A 35 -13.64 -5.76 -8.43
CA PRO A 35 -14.81 -6.42 -9.00
C PRO A 35 -15.24 -5.85 -10.37
N GLU A 36 -14.80 -4.65 -10.75
CA GLU A 36 -15.08 -4.07 -12.08
C GLU A 36 -14.18 -4.65 -13.18
N VAL A 37 -12.99 -5.14 -12.81
CA VAL A 37 -12.03 -5.72 -13.76
C VAL A 37 -12.36 -7.18 -14.13
N PHE A 38 -13.10 -7.89 -13.26
CA PHE A 38 -13.39 -9.31 -13.43
C PHE A 38 -14.79 -9.59 -14.01
N PRO A 39 -14.92 -10.53 -14.97
CA PRO A 39 -16.22 -11.02 -15.45
C PRO A 39 -17.08 -11.55 -14.30
N THR A 40 -18.40 -11.41 -14.42
CA THR A 40 -19.39 -11.83 -13.40
C THR A 40 -19.18 -13.27 -12.95
N ALA A 41 -18.87 -14.19 -13.86
CA ALA A 41 -18.64 -15.60 -13.58
C ALA A 41 -17.48 -15.88 -12.60
N VAL A 42 -16.44 -15.04 -12.57
CA VAL A 42 -15.22 -15.26 -11.77
C VAL A 42 -14.94 -14.15 -10.76
N ARG A 43 -15.82 -13.16 -10.65
CA ARG A 43 -15.64 -11.94 -9.86
C ARG A 43 -15.32 -12.20 -8.39
N ALA A 44 -16.09 -13.09 -7.74
CA ALA A 44 -15.88 -13.40 -6.32
C ALA A 44 -14.50 -14.03 -6.06
N THR A 45 -14.10 -14.99 -6.90
CA THR A 45 -12.80 -15.66 -6.78
C THR A 45 -11.64 -14.76 -7.19
N GLY A 46 -11.80 -13.99 -8.27
CA GLY A 46 -10.78 -13.05 -8.78
C GLY A 46 -10.50 -11.91 -7.81
N SER A 47 -11.54 -11.24 -7.31
CA SER A 47 -11.40 -10.18 -6.30
C SER A 47 -10.84 -10.72 -4.99
N GLY A 48 -11.28 -11.91 -4.56
CA GLY A 48 -10.76 -12.57 -3.37
C GLY A 48 -9.27 -12.91 -3.49
N LEU A 49 -8.84 -13.48 -4.61
CA LEU A 49 -7.44 -13.84 -4.84
C LEU A 49 -6.55 -12.60 -4.85
N ALA A 50 -6.89 -11.59 -5.64
CA ALA A 50 -6.05 -10.41 -5.79
C ALA A 50 -5.98 -9.54 -4.50
N MET A 51 -7.05 -9.50 -3.69
CA MET A 51 -7.01 -8.88 -2.35
C MET A 51 -6.08 -9.63 -1.39
N ASN A 52 -5.97 -10.96 -1.51
CA ASN A 52 -5.07 -11.75 -0.67
C ASN A 52 -3.63 -11.77 -1.19
N THR A 53 -3.40 -11.66 -2.51
CA THR A 53 -2.04 -11.57 -3.10
C THR A 53 -1.23 -10.43 -2.49
N GLY A 54 -1.86 -9.28 -2.24
CA GLY A 54 -1.22 -8.15 -1.56
C GLY A 54 -0.68 -8.51 -0.16
N ARG A 55 -1.33 -9.43 0.56
CA ARG A 55 -0.87 -9.89 1.89
C ARG A 55 0.40 -10.72 1.81
N PHE A 56 0.58 -11.52 0.76
CA PHE A 56 1.83 -12.25 0.55
C PHE A 56 2.99 -11.30 0.24
N ALA A 57 2.77 -10.27 -0.58
CA ALA A 57 3.77 -9.25 -0.84
C ALA A 57 4.16 -8.50 0.45
N THR A 58 3.17 -8.12 1.28
CA THR A 58 3.42 -7.52 2.60
C THR A 58 4.19 -8.46 3.53
N ALA A 59 3.85 -9.75 3.57
CA ALA A 59 4.56 -10.72 4.40
C ALA A 59 6.04 -10.82 4.02
N VAL A 60 6.35 -10.90 2.72
CA VAL A 60 7.74 -10.87 2.23
C VAL A 60 8.42 -9.55 2.61
N GLY A 61 7.75 -8.42 2.45
CA GLY A 61 8.27 -7.11 2.86
C GLY A 61 8.65 -7.06 4.34
N VAL A 62 7.79 -7.60 5.22
CA VAL A 62 8.04 -7.65 6.67
C VAL A 62 9.19 -8.61 7.01
N LEU A 63 9.28 -9.76 6.35
CA LEU A 63 10.39 -10.71 6.54
C LEU A 63 11.73 -10.08 6.16
N VAL A 64 11.78 -9.32 5.05
CA VAL A 64 13.00 -8.64 4.59
C VAL A 64 13.28 -7.37 5.40
N ALA A 65 12.26 -6.72 5.96
CA ALA A 65 12.42 -5.48 6.73
C ALA A 65 13.38 -5.64 7.93
N GLY A 66 13.39 -6.81 8.59
CA GLY A 66 14.34 -7.09 9.67
C GLY A 66 15.80 -7.13 9.21
N ALA A 67 16.06 -7.68 8.01
CA ALA A 67 17.39 -7.67 7.41
C ALA A 67 17.79 -6.26 6.92
N ILE A 68 16.85 -5.50 6.37
CA ILE A 68 17.07 -4.10 5.99
C ILE A 68 17.41 -3.26 7.24
N PHE A 69 16.75 -3.53 8.37
CA PHE A 69 17.00 -2.85 9.65
C PHE A 69 18.44 -3.08 10.15
N SER A 70 18.96 -4.31 10.04
CA SER A 70 20.34 -4.61 10.46
C SER A 70 21.39 -3.99 9.53
N VAL A 71 21.12 -3.93 8.22
CA VAL A 71 22.02 -3.28 7.25
C VAL A 71 22.05 -1.76 7.38
N LEU A 72 20.92 -1.12 7.73
CA LEU A 72 20.80 0.34 7.90
C LEU A 72 21.24 0.85 9.29
N GLY A 73 21.98 0.03 10.05
CA GLY A 73 22.58 0.44 11.33
C GLY A 73 21.56 0.70 12.44
N GLY A 74 20.35 0.14 12.36
CA GLY A 74 19.33 0.21 13.42
C GLY A 74 18.61 1.55 13.56
N SER A 75 18.75 2.48 12.60
CA SER A 75 18.07 3.78 12.67
C SER A 75 16.63 3.70 12.14
N TYR A 76 15.65 3.75 13.04
CA TYR A 76 14.21 3.74 12.73
C TYR A 76 13.78 4.82 11.70
N PRO A 77 14.29 6.07 11.74
CA PRO A 77 13.95 7.09 10.75
C PRO A 77 14.41 6.76 9.33
N MET A 78 15.57 6.10 9.19
CA MET A 78 16.15 5.74 7.89
C MET A 78 15.39 4.56 7.29
N VAL A 79 15.06 3.56 8.11
CA VAL A 79 14.25 2.41 7.69
C VAL A 79 12.86 2.85 7.26
N GLY A 80 12.22 3.76 7.99
CA GLY A 80 10.93 4.34 7.60
C GLY A 80 11.00 5.14 6.29
N SER A 81 12.09 5.89 6.08
CA SER A 81 12.31 6.64 4.84
C SER A 81 12.56 5.72 3.64
N PHE A 82 13.31 4.64 3.83
CA PHE A 82 13.52 3.63 2.79
C PHE A 82 12.22 2.88 2.47
N GLY A 83 11.44 2.53 3.50
CA GLY A 83 10.12 1.93 3.33
C GLY A 83 9.16 2.82 2.53
N ALA A 84 9.26 4.15 2.67
CA ALA A 84 8.44 5.08 1.89
C ALA A 84 8.69 5.02 0.37
N LEU A 85 9.85 4.52 -0.08
CA LEU A 85 10.15 4.33 -1.51
C LEU A 85 9.19 3.33 -2.17
N ILE A 86 8.53 2.45 -1.41
CA ILE A 86 7.53 1.53 -1.95
C ILE A 86 6.34 2.29 -2.57
N TYR A 87 6.02 3.48 -2.07
CA TYR A 87 4.98 4.32 -2.67
C TYR A 87 5.41 4.88 -4.02
N ALA A 88 6.71 5.17 -4.22
CA ALA A 88 7.23 5.54 -5.53
C ALA A 88 7.11 4.39 -6.54
N LEU A 89 7.40 3.16 -6.12
CA LEU A 89 7.16 1.96 -6.93
C LEU A 89 5.67 1.80 -7.26
N GLY A 90 4.78 2.02 -6.28
CA GLY A 90 3.34 2.00 -6.47
C GLY A 90 2.84 3.03 -7.49
N MET A 91 3.39 4.26 -7.45
CA MET A 91 3.07 5.30 -8.43
C MET A 91 3.45 4.90 -9.87
N ILE A 92 4.59 4.24 -10.05
CA ILE A 92 5.01 3.71 -11.35
C ILE A 92 4.09 2.56 -11.78
N ALA A 93 3.76 1.66 -10.85
CA ALA A 93 2.91 0.50 -11.11
C ALA A 93 1.50 0.88 -11.58
N VAL A 94 0.95 1.98 -11.06
CA VAL A 94 -0.38 2.51 -11.42
C VAL A 94 -0.50 2.84 -12.91
N TRP A 95 0.58 3.19 -13.60
CA TRP A 95 0.51 3.47 -15.05
C TRP A 95 0.20 2.25 -15.91
N TRP A 96 0.41 1.04 -15.39
CA TRP A 96 -0.02 -0.20 -16.04
C TRP A 96 -1.43 -0.65 -15.62
N ALA A 97 -2.09 0.07 -14.72
CA ALA A 97 -3.44 -0.26 -14.31
C ALA A 97 -4.43 0.07 -15.45
N PRO A 98 -5.24 -0.90 -15.93
CA PRO A 98 -6.20 -0.65 -17.00
C PRO A 98 -7.33 0.27 -16.54
N GLU A 99 -7.70 1.25 -17.36
CA GLU A 99 -8.82 2.15 -17.07
C GLU A 99 -10.16 1.41 -17.23
N THR A 100 -10.97 1.32 -16.16
CA THR A 100 -12.26 0.60 -16.13
C THR A 100 -13.46 1.46 -16.55
N ASP A 101 -13.29 2.78 -16.69
CA ASP A 101 -14.38 3.77 -16.89
C ASP A 101 -15.21 3.59 -18.17
N LYS A 102 -14.75 2.77 -19.15
CA LYS A 102 -15.41 2.61 -20.46
C LYS A 102 -15.77 1.17 -20.83
N ARG A 103 -15.59 0.20 -19.94
CA ARG A 103 -15.96 -1.20 -20.24
C ARG A 103 -17.36 -1.46 -19.70
N THR A 104 -18.34 -1.49 -20.60
CA THR A 104 -19.59 -2.22 -20.33
C THR A 104 -19.21 -3.62 -19.88
N LEU A 105 -19.66 -4.01 -18.70
CA LEU A 105 -19.55 -5.38 -18.20
C LEU A 105 -20.36 -6.27 -19.14
N GLU A 106 -19.76 -6.70 -20.25
CA GLU A 106 -20.35 -7.74 -21.10
C GLU A 106 -20.36 -9.04 -20.30
N ASP A 107 -21.53 -9.69 -20.29
CA ASP A 107 -21.86 -10.90 -19.52
C ASP A 107 -20.97 -12.11 -19.87
#